data_AF-A0A291RWC3-F1
#
_entry.id   AF-A0A291RWC3-F1
#
_cell.length_a   1.000
_cell.length_b   1.000
_cell.length_c   1.000
_cell.angle_alpha   90.00
_cell.angle_beta   90.00
_cell.angle_gamma   90.00
#
_symmetry.space_group_name_H-M   'P 1'
#
loop_
_entity.id
_entity.type
_entity.pdbx_description
1 polymer ?
#
loop_
_entity_poly.entity_id
_entity_poly.type
_entity_poly.pdbx_seq_one_letter_code
_entity_poly.pdbx_strand_id
1 'polypeptide(L)'
;MGENPEAISAIFGQTRRMSALHLVDGPSAAENLRAVLSGSADHAGDSVEWFPDSLSTGPLEPDNPAVRLQWWQWWADMVVAEGYPDPVRPGVELAAFWDKVDAADHLVVWYGRGNAGELSFFHALCDKLPDRPFDVVELPGATGARTPRELAPHLATARPITADERAAARRTWQRLERENQTFRIISGGELVSAPADHYDDALLDTTGSDWTPILRVVAPVMAEMKVADSPLFWRVKSLVESGVLVADGDPWLVRQAKVKRAQPQRT
;
A
#
# COMPACT_ATOMS: atom_id res chain seq x y z
N MET A 1 -6.01 33.78 57.12
CA MET A 1 -5.78 33.79 55.67
C MET A 1 -4.97 32.54 55.36
N GLY A 2 -5.67 31.43 55.13
CA GLY A 2 -5.04 30.15 54.81
C GLY A 2 -5.29 29.88 53.33
N GLU A 3 -4.22 29.86 52.55
CA GLU A 3 -4.27 29.45 51.15
C GLU A 3 -4.60 27.96 51.09
N ASN A 4 -5.63 27.61 50.34
CA ASN A 4 -6.08 26.23 50.14
C ASN A 4 -5.11 25.51 49.17
N PRO A 5 -4.37 24.47 49.60
CA PRO A 5 -3.44 23.72 48.73
C PRO A 5 -4.13 22.99 47.58
N GLU A 6 -5.44 22.70 47.68
CA GLU A 6 -6.19 22.01 46.63
C GLU A 6 -6.44 22.88 45.39
N ALA A 7 -6.37 24.21 45.52
CA ALA A 7 -6.55 25.12 44.39
C ALA A 7 -5.33 25.14 43.44
N ILE A 8 -4.14 24.74 43.91
CA ILE A 8 -2.91 24.72 43.10
C ILE A 8 -2.83 23.45 42.24
N SER A 9 -3.51 22.36 42.64
CA SER A 9 -3.52 21.11 41.87
C SER A 9 -4.41 21.15 40.63
N ALA A 10 -5.30 22.13 40.49
CA ALA A 10 -6.18 22.30 39.34
C ALA A 10 -5.55 23.12 38.18
N ILE A 11 -4.35 23.69 38.38
CA ILE A 11 -3.67 24.58 37.43
C ILE A 11 -2.60 23.84 36.59
N PHE A 12 -2.23 22.61 36.95
CA PHE A 12 -1.55 21.72 36.02
C PHE A 12 -2.57 21.21 35.01
N GLY A 13 -2.75 22.00 33.96
CA GLY A 13 -3.66 21.71 32.87
C GLY A 13 -3.53 20.25 32.44
N GLN A 14 -4.68 19.59 32.33
CA GLN A 14 -4.83 18.47 31.40
C GLN A 14 -4.34 18.99 30.06
N THR A 15 -3.08 18.70 29.75
CA THR A 15 -2.55 18.84 28.41
C THR A 15 -3.37 17.84 27.62
N ARG A 16 -4.43 18.33 26.97
CA ARG A 16 -5.26 17.51 26.10
C ARG A 16 -4.29 16.91 25.10
N ARG A 17 -4.04 15.61 25.21
CA ARG A 17 -3.16 14.89 24.28
C ARG A 17 -3.70 15.19 22.89
N MET A 18 -2.86 15.72 22.02
CA MET A 18 -3.24 16.00 20.64
C MET A 18 -3.70 14.69 20.01
N SER A 19 -4.88 14.71 19.37
CA SER A 19 -5.37 13.56 18.63
C SER A 19 -4.47 13.31 17.42
N ALA A 20 -3.97 12.09 17.30
CA ALA A 20 -3.17 11.68 16.16
C ALA A 20 -4.05 11.19 15.00
N LEU A 21 -3.65 11.52 13.79
CA LEU A 21 -4.10 10.82 12.59
C LEU A 21 -3.07 9.74 12.24
N HIS A 22 -3.46 8.49 12.40
CA HIS A 22 -2.64 7.35 11.99
C HIS A 22 -2.85 7.06 10.50
N LEU A 23 -1.75 6.96 9.76
CA LEU A 23 -1.72 6.68 8.34
C LEU A 23 -1.19 5.26 8.10
N VAL A 24 -1.89 4.49 7.27
CA VAL A 24 -1.53 3.11 6.90
C VAL A 24 -1.71 2.91 5.38
N ASP A 25 -1.09 1.87 4.82
CA ASP A 25 -1.40 1.40 3.46
C ASP A 25 -2.46 0.28 3.54
N GLY A 26 -3.58 0.47 2.85
CA GLY A 26 -4.62 -0.54 2.68
C GLY A 26 -5.69 -0.64 3.78
N PRO A 27 -6.89 -1.14 3.42
CA PRO A 27 -8.07 -1.13 4.29
C PRO A 27 -7.94 -2.09 5.49
N SER A 28 -7.35 -3.27 5.32
CA SER A 28 -7.18 -4.23 6.42
C SER A 28 -6.27 -3.71 7.54
N ALA A 29 -5.21 -2.98 7.18
CA ALA A 29 -4.36 -2.31 8.17
C ALA A 29 -5.16 -1.26 8.96
N ALA A 30 -6.00 -0.48 8.26
CA ALA A 30 -6.81 0.54 8.90
C ALA A 30 -7.87 -0.04 9.83
N GLU A 31 -8.58 -1.08 9.41
CA GLU A 31 -9.58 -1.76 10.23
C GLU A 31 -8.96 -2.34 11.50
N ASN A 32 -7.84 -3.06 11.37
CA ASN A 32 -7.16 -3.65 12.51
C ASN A 32 -6.62 -2.58 13.46
N LEU A 33 -6.06 -1.49 12.95
CA LEU A 33 -5.57 -0.40 13.79
C LEU A 33 -6.71 0.36 14.48
N ARG A 34 -7.84 0.61 13.80
CA ARG A 34 -9.04 1.22 14.42
C ARG A 34 -9.54 0.38 15.59
N ALA A 35 -9.54 -0.95 15.44
CA ALA A 35 -9.92 -1.86 16.52
C ALA A 35 -8.96 -1.75 17.73
N VAL A 36 -7.66 -1.59 17.48
CA VAL A 36 -6.66 -1.35 18.53
C VAL A 36 -6.93 -0.02 19.26
N LEU A 37 -7.05 1.09 18.51
CA LEU A 37 -7.22 2.42 19.09
C LEU A 37 -8.52 2.52 19.90
N SER A 38 -9.61 1.94 19.40
CA SER A 38 -10.91 1.89 20.09
C SER A 38 -10.85 1.14 21.43
N GLY A 39 -9.89 0.23 21.60
CA GLY A 39 -9.65 -0.51 22.83
C GLY A 39 -8.75 0.21 23.84
N SER A 40 -8.22 1.40 23.51
CA SER A 40 -7.25 2.12 24.34
C SER A 40 -7.75 3.51 24.74
N ALA A 41 -7.96 3.72 26.05
CA ALA A 41 -8.37 5.01 26.59
C ALA A 41 -7.37 6.13 26.25
N ASP A 42 -6.07 5.79 26.17
CA ASP A 42 -4.99 6.73 25.85
C ASP A 42 -5.02 7.23 24.40
N HIS A 43 -5.82 6.59 23.54
CA HIS A 43 -5.94 6.84 22.10
C HIS A 43 -7.39 7.15 21.68
N ALA A 44 -8.28 7.47 22.62
CA ALA A 44 -9.71 7.67 22.36
C ALA A 44 -10.04 8.85 21.42
N GLY A 45 -9.09 9.76 21.18
CA GLY A 45 -9.21 10.87 20.23
C GLY A 45 -8.56 10.61 18.87
N ASP A 46 -7.83 9.50 18.72
CA ASP A 46 -7.05 9.23 17.51
C ASP A 46 -7.94 8.68 16.40
N SER A 47 -7.50 8.88 15.15
CA SER A 47 -8.21 8.41 13.96
C SER A 47 -7.27 7.68 13.01
N VAL A 48 -7.83 6.93 12.06
CA VAL A 48 -7.04 6.16 11.09
C VAL A 48 -7.55 6.44 9.69
N GLU A 49 -6.62 6.78 8.80
CA GLU A 49 -6.84 6.90 7.37
C GLU A 49 -5.92 5.93 6.61
N TRP A 50 -6.46 5.25 5.61
CA TRP A 50 -5.67 4.42 4.71
C TRP A 50 -5.39 5.18 3.42
N PHE A 51 -4.20 4.99 2.87
CA PHE A 51 -3.81 5.61 1.61
C PHE A 51 -4.59 5.01 0.43
N PRO A 52 -5.36 5.80 -0.36
CA PRO A 52 -6.35 5.27 -1.30
C PRO A 52 -5.75 4.88 -2.67
N ASP A 53 -4.50 4.43 -2.70
CA ASP A 53 -3.76 4.06 -3.92
C ASP A 53 -2.68 3.02 -3.58
N SER A 54 -2.10 2.33 -4.58
CA SER A 54 -0.94 1.45 -4.40
C SER A 54 0.25 1.90 -5.23
N LEU A 55 1.18 2.59 -4.59
CA LEU A 55 2.35 3.19 -5.23
C LEU A 55 3.48 2.19 -5.55
N SER A 56 3.31 0.92 -5.20
CA SER A 56 4.24 -0.16 -5.61
C SER A 56 4.10 -0.55 -7.08
N THR A 57 3.06 -0.08 -7.77
CA THR A 57 2.75 -0.47 -9.13
C THR A 57 2.21 0.69 -9.96
N GLY A 58 2.30 0.55 -11.28
CA GLY A 58 1.88 1.52 -12.27
C GLY A 58 2.79 2.75 -12.37
N PRO A 59 2.53 3.61 -13.35
CA PRO A 59 3.26 4.87 -13.51
C PRO A 59 3.10 5.78 -12.27
N LEU A 60 4.16 6.50 -11.92
CA LEU A 60 4.12 7.53 -10.88
C LEU A 60 3.72 8.90 -11.45
N GLU A 61 4.29 9.27 -12.61
CA GLU A 61 3.90 10.43 -13.43
C GLU A 61 3.49 11.68 -12.62
N PRO A 62 4.42 12.24 -11.80
CA PRO A 62 4.10 13.33 -10.88
C PRO A 62 3.57 14.59 -11.59
N ASP A 63 3.97 14.81 -12.84
CA ASP A 63 3.56 15.95 -13.66
C ASP A 63 2.18 15.77 -14.33
N ASN A 64 1.66 14.53 -14.37
CA ASN A 64 0.36 14.23 -14.96
C ASN A 64 -0.39 13.14 -14.18
N PRO A 65 -1.01 13.49 -13.03
CA PRO A 65 -1.73 12.54 -12.18
C PRO A 65 -2.86 11.78 -12.89
N ALA A 66 -3.40 12.32 -13.98
CA ALA A 66 -4.43 11.67 -14.77
C ALA A 66 -3.94 10.36 -15.43
N VAL A 67 -2.64 10.27 -15.76
CA VAL A 67 -2.04 9.03 -16.32
C VAL A 67 -2.14 7.88 -15.33
N ARG A 68 -1.87 8.14 -14.05
CA ARG A 68 -1.96 7.13 -13.00
C ARG A 68 -3.40 6.69 -12.75
N LEU A 69 -4.35 7.62 -12.71
CA LEU A 69 -5.77 7.29 -12.59
C LEU A 69 -6.29 6.48 -13.79
N GLN A 70 -5.85 6.83 -15.01
CA GLN A 70 -6.17 6.08 -16.22
C GLN A 70 -5.53 4.70 -16.24
N TRP A 71 -4.31 4.56 -15.71
CA TRP A 71 -3.66 3.26 -15.58
C TRP A 71 -4.49 2.33 -14.70
N TRP A 72 -5.09 2.81 -13.62
CA TRP A 72 -6.00 2.02 -12.78
C TRP A 72 -7.33 1.63 -13.45
N GLN A 73 -7.56 1.96 -14.72
CA GLN A 73 -8.76 1.51 -15.43
C GLN A 73 -8.89 -0.02 -15.46
N TRP A 74 -7.77 -0.75 -15.60
CA TRP A 74 -7.80 -2.21 -15.60
C TRP A 74 -8.39 -2.79 -14.30
N TRP A 75 -8.21 -2.10 -13.17
CA TRP A 75 -8.79 -2.54 -11.89
C TRP A 75 -10.31 -2.42 -11.92
N ALA A 76 -10.84 -1.31 -12.45
CA ALA A 76 -12.28 -1.16 -12.61
C ALA A 76 -12.85 -2.21 -13.56
N ASP A 77 -12.16 -2.50 -14.66
CA ASP A 77 -12.59 -3.53 -15.62
C ASP A 77 -12.62 -4.91 -14.96
N MET A 78 -11.61 -5.24 -14.15
CA MET A 78 -11.55 -6.50 -13.39
C MET A 78 -12.67 -6.61 -12.35
N VAL A 79 -12.90 -5.56 -11.57
CA VAL A 79 -13.96 -5.54 -10.54
C VAL A 79 -15.35 -5.68 -11.16
N VAL A 80 -15.60 -5.01 -12.30
CA VAL A 80 -16.85 -5.14 -13.07
C VAL A 80 -17.00 -6.55 -13.62
N ALA A 81 -15.93 -7.14 -14.17
CA ALA A 81 -15.96 -8.52 -14.67
C ALA A 81 -16.33 -9.51 -13.55
N GLU A 82 -15.75 -9.37 -12.36
CA GLU A 82 -16.06 -10.18 -11.17
C GLU A 82 -17.48 -9.93 -10.60
N GLY A 83 -18.27 -9.03 -11.20
CA GLY A 83 -19.68 -8.81 -10.87
C GLY A 83 -19.94 -7.86 -9.72
N TYR A 84 -18.94 -7.11 -9.28
CA TYR A 84 -19.10 -6.08 -8.25
C TYR A 84 -19.56 -4.76 -8.89
N PRO A 85 -20.71 -4.20 -8.48
CA PRO A 85 -21.17 -2.91 -8.97
C PRO A 85 -20.29 -1.78 -8.41
N ASP A 86 -20.13 -0.71 -9.19
CA ASP A 86 -19.46 0.54 -8.82
C ASP A 86 -17.99 0.41 -8.39
N PRO A 87 -17.08 0.04 -9.30
CA PRO A 87 -15.65 -0.04 -8.98
C PRO A 87 -15.07 1.33 -8.62
N VAL A 88 -14.65 1.50 -7.37
CA VAL A 88 -13.79 2.63 -7.01
C VAL A 88 -12.37 2.31 -7.43
N ARG A 89 -11.86 3.05 -8.41
CA ARG A 89 -10.46 2.93 -8.84
C ARG A 89 -9.54 3.46 -7.73
N PRO A 90 -8.40 2.79 -7.47
CA PRO A 90 -7.34 3.39 -6.68
C PRO A 90 -6.95 4.76 -7.27
N GLY A 91 -6.65 5.71 -6.39
CA GLY A 91 -6.31 7.09 -6.74
C GLY A 91 -7.48 8.08 -6.75
N VAL A 92 -8.75 7.62 -6.83
CA VAL A 92 -9.92 8.52 -6.89
C VAL A 92 -10.07 9.38 -5.62
N GLU A 93 -9.81 8.81 -4.46
CA GLU A 93 -10.00 9.49 -3.17
C GLU A 93 -8.74 10.21 -2.65
N LEU A 94 -7.69 10.34 -3.48
CA LEU A 94 -6.42 10.94 -3.06
C LEU A 94 -6.56 12.37 -2.55
N ALA A 95 -7.40 13.20 -3.16
CA ALA A 95 -7.62 14.58 -2.72
C ALA A 95 -8.20 14.61 -1.29
N ALA A 96 -9.23 13.82 -1.02
CA ALA A 96 -9.85 13.73 0.30
C ALA A 96 -8.90 13.15 1.36
N PHE A 97 -8.03 12.22 0.97
CA PHE A 97 -6.95 11.73 1.83
C PHE A 97 -6.01 12.87 2.23
N TRP A 98 -5.53 13.65 1.26
CA TRP A 98 -4.61 14.76 1.53
C TRP A 98 -5.26 15.88 2.34
N ASP A 99 -6.54 16.18 2.14
CA ASP A 99 -7.27 17.14 2.97
C ASP A 99 -7.26 16.74 4.45
N LYS A 100 -7.43 15.44 4.75
CA LYS A 100 -7.35 14.92 6.13
C LYS A 100 -5.93 14.98 6.68
N VAL A 101 -4.94 14.63 5.85
CA VAL A 101 -3.52 14.76 6.23
C VAL A 101 -3.21 16.22 6.56
N ASP A 102 -3.59 17.18 5.74
CA ASP A 102 -3.34 18.61 5.95
C ASP A 102 -4.06 19.16 7.19
N ALA A 103 -5.27 18.69 7.48
CA ALA A 103 -6.03 19.09 8.67
C ALA A 103 -5.52 18.50 10.00
N ALA A 104 -4.70 17.44 9.98
CA ALA A 104 -4.27 16.76 11.19
C ALA A 104 -3.15 17.50 11.93
N ASP A 105 -3.29 17.70 13.25
CA ASP A 105 -2.23 18.36 14.02
C ASP A 105 -1.01 17.45 14.28
N HIS A 106 -1.23 16.14 14.38
CA HIS A 106 -0.19 15.13 14.62
C HIS A 106 -0.42 13.92 13.72
N LEU A 107 0.65 13.45 13.07
CA LEU A 107 0.64 12.33 12.15
C LEU A 107 1.47 11.17 12.72
N VAL A 108 0.96 9.95 12.57
CA VAL A 108 1.69 8.71 12.90
C VAL A 108 1.61 7.76 11.72
N VAL A 109 2.74 7.45 11.10
CA VAL A 109 2.81 6.68 9.85
C VAL A 109 3.25 5.25 10.16
N TRP A 110 2.42 4.29 9.78
CA TRP A 110 2.69 2.87 9.95
C TRP A 110 3.14 2.27 8.63
N TYR A 111 4.26 1.55 8.66
CA TYR A 111 4.73 0.84 7.47
C TYR A 111 5.58 -0.38 7.82
N GLY A 112 5.43 -1.41 7.00
CA GLY A 112 6.20 -2.64 7.03
C GLY A 112 7.38 -2.58 6.09
N ARG A 113 8.61 -2.70 6.61
CA ARG A 113 9.85 -2.73 5.82
C ARG A 113 9.87 -3.82 4.75
N GLY A 114 9.22 -4.94 5.02
CA GLY A 114 9.12 -6.09 4.10
C GLY A 114 7.96 -6.01 3.11
N ASN A 115 7.24 -4.89 3.03
CA ASN A 115 6.11 -4.72 2.12
C ASN A 115 6.34 -3.53 1.18
N ALA A 116 6.40 -3.78 -0.13
CA ALA A 116 6.75 -2.76 -1.11
C ALA A 116 5.68 -1.66 -1.24
N GLY A 117 4.40 -1.98 -1.01
CA GLY A 117 3.29 -1.00 -1.02
C GLY A 117 3.42 0.00 0.12
N GLU A 118 3.49 -0.51 1.34
CA GLU A 118 3.67 0.27 2.57
C GLU A 118 4.96 1.12 2.52
N LEU A 119 6.05 0.53 2.03
CA LEU A 119 7.32 1.26 1.88
C LEU A 119 7.22 2.34 0.79
N SER A 120 6.56 2.07 -0.34
CA SER A 120 6.32 3.08 -1.39
C SER A 120 5.49 4.25 -0.86
N PHE A 121 4.43 3.97 -0.10
CA PHE A 121 3.62 5.01 0.56
C PHE A 121 4.46 5.86 1.52
N PHE A 122 5.25 5.22 2.39
CA PHE A 122 6.16 5.93 3.31
C PHE A 122 7.14 6.86 2.57
N HIS A 123 7.77 6.36 1.51
CA HIS A 123 8.70 7.15 0.68
C HIS A 123 8.01 8.35 0.01
N ALA A 124 6.84 8.15 -0.57
CA ALA A 124 6.06 9.20 -1.20
C ALA A 124 5.60 10.26 -0.20
N LEU A 125 5.17 9.85 0.99
CA LEU A 125 4.78 10.75 2.07
C LEU A 125 5.96 11.64 2.50
N CYS A 126 7.17 11.08 2.61
CA CYS A 126 8.38 11.84 2.95
C CYS A 126 8.73 12.90 1.89
N ASP A 127 8.44 12.65 0.60
CA ASP A 127 8.63 13.66 -0.45
C ASP A 127 7.54 14.73 -0.43
N LYS A 128 6.27 14.35 -0.20
CA LYS A 128 5.14 15.28 -0.11
C LYS A 128 5.19 16.17 1.13
N LEU A 129 5.76 15.68 2.22
CA LEU A 129 5.82 16.35 3.52
C LEU A 129 7.28 16.61 3.95
N PRO A 130 8.05 17.42 3.20
CA PRO A 130 9.51 17.47 3.37
C PRO A 130 9.96 18.06 4.71
N ASP A 131 9.17 18.98 5.28
CA ASP A 131 9.49 19.70 6.52
C ASP A 131 8.48 19.43 7.64
N ARG A 132 7.40 18.69 7.36
CA ARG A 132 6.36 18.43 8.34
C ARG A 132 6.80 17.30 9.28
N PRO A 133 6.77 17.50 10.61
CA PRO A 133 7.07 16.44 11.55
C PRO A 133 5.95 15.40 11.58
N PHE A 134 6.32 14.14 11.74
CA PHE A 134 5.42 13.03 12.00
C PHE A 134 6.16 11.92 12.74
N ASP A 135 5.42 11.09 13.46
CA ASP A 135 5.97 9.89 14.08
C ASP A 135 5.83 8.71 13.12
N VAL A 136 6.69 7.71 13.30
CA VAL A 136 6.69 6.47 12.54
C VAL A 136 6.54 5.27 13.48
N VAL A 137 5.80 4.27 13.01
CA VAL A 137 5.78 2.91 13.56
C VAL A 137 6.25 1.97 12.45
N GLU A 138 7.48 1.48 12.60
CA GLU A 138 8.10 0.57 11.64
C GLU A 138 7.89 -0.89 12.07
N LEU A 139 7.40 -1.71 11.14
CA LEU A 139 7.18 -3.15 11.34
C LEU A 139 8.09 -3.97 10.41
N PRO A 140 8.48 -5.21 10.78
CA PRO A 140 9.29 -6.04 9.91
C PRO A 140 8.55 -6.56 8.66
N GLY A 141 7.22 -6.52 8.63
CA GLY A 141 6.40 -6.94 7.50
C GLY A 141 5.07 -6.19 7.46
N ALA A 142 4.19 -6.56 6.53
CA ALA A 142 2.95 -5.84 6.24
C ALA A 142 2.07 -5.59 7.48
N THR A 143 1.70 -4.34 7.70
CA THR A 143 0.80 -3.91 8.78
C THR A 143 -0.55 -4.62 8.67
N GLY A 144 -1.10 -4.72 7.46
CA GLY A 144 -2.40 -5.37 7.21
C GLY A 144 -2.42 -6.89 7.45
N ALA A 145 -1.26 -7.54 7.55
CA ALA A 145 -1.15 -8.97 7.84
C ALA A 145 -1.19 -9.30 9.35
N ARG A 146 -1.32 -8.30 10.22
CA ARG A 146 -1.34 -8.45 11.68
C ARG A 146 -2.75 -8.27 12.23
N THR A 147 -3.08 -9.09 13.21
CA THR A 147 -4.29 -8.93 14.01
C THR A 147 -4.21 -7.69 14.91
N PRO A 148 -5.35 -7.18 15.41
CA PRO A 148 -5.34 -6.08 16.38
C PRO A 148 -4.46 -6.39 17.61
N ARG A 149 -4.49 -7.63 18.11
CA ARG A 149 -3.67 -8.05 19.26
C ARG A 149 -2.17 -7.95 18.99
N GLU A 150 -1.75 -8.25 17.76
CA GLU A 150 -0.35 -8.16 17.35
C GLU A 150 0.09 -6.71 17.09
N LEU A 151 -0.82 -5.83 16.67
CA LEU A 151 -0.54 -4.42 16.45
C LEU A 151 -0.50 -3.61 17.76
N ALA A 152 -1.29 -3.96 18.76
CA ALA A 152 -1.43 -3.17 19.99
C ALA A 152 -0.10 -2.81 20.69
N PRO A 153 0.86 -3.74 20.86
CA PRO A 153 2.15 -3.41 21.48
C PRO A 153 2.96 -2.36 20.70
N HIS A 154 2.74 -2.23 19.38
CA HIS A 154 3.50 -1.33 18.53
C HIS A 154 3.05 0.14 18.62
N LEU A 155 1.89 0.43 19.23
CA LEU A 155 1.50 1.81 19.54
C LEU A 155 2.57 2.54 20.37
N ALA A 156 3.16 1.84 21.33
CA ALA A 156 4.21 2.37 22.19
C ALA A 156 5.58 2.51 21.50
N THR A 157 5.71 2.03 20.25
CA THR A 157 6.95 2.12 19.46
C THR A 157 6.99 3.32 18.53
N ALA A 158 5.91 4.11 18.49
CA ALA A 158 5.86 5.36 17.75
C ALA A 158 7.00 6.27 18.18
N ARG A 159 7.76 6.76 17.20
CA ARG A 159 8.89 7.67 17.40
C ARG A 159 8.91 8.75 16.34
N PRO A 160 9.46 9.94 16.63
CA PRO A 160 9.68 10.95 15.60
C PRO A 160 10.58 10.42 14.49
N ILE A 161 10.21 10.70 13.23
CA ILE A 161 11.12 10.50 12.11
C ILE A 161 12.26 11.51 12.19
N THR A 162 13.50 11.06 11.99
CA THR A 162 14.64 11.98 11.92
C THR A 162 14.68 12.72 10.58
N ALA A 163 15.32 13.91 10.56
CA ALA A 163 15.49 14.65 9.32
C ALA A 163 16.29 13.85 8.27
N ASP A 164 17.28 13.07 8.70
CA ASP A 164 18.11 12.24 7.82
C ASP A 164 17.33 11.06 7.23
N GLU A 165 16.51 10.36 8.02
CA GLU A 165 15.61 9.30 7.54
C GLU A 165 14.64 9.85 6.50
N ARG A 166 13.99 10.99 6.80
CA ARG A 166 13.04 11.63 5.88
C ARG A 166 13.73 12.08 4.59
N ALA A 167 14.89 12.71 4.68
CA ALA A 167 15.66 13.14 3.52
C ALA A 167 16.17 11.96 2.68
N ALA A 168 16.57 10.85 3.30
CA ALA A 168 16.94 9.62 2.60
C ALA A 168 15.74 9.01 1.87
N ALA A 169 14.61 8.89 2.56
CA ALA A 169 13.38 8.37 1.97
C ALA A 169 12.92 9.20 0.78
N ARG A 170 12.99 10.53 0.90
CA ARG A 170 12.71 11.48 -0.18
C ARG A 170 13.62 11.30 -1.40
N ARG A 171 14.94 11.18 -1.19
CA ARG A 171 15.89 10.94 -2.30
C ARG A 171 15.60 9.63 -3.04
N THR A 172 15.23 8.57 -2.31
CA THR A 172 14.80 7.31 -2.91
C THR A 172 13.54 7.51 -3.74
N TRP A 173 12.52 8.19 -3.22
CA TRP A 173 11.28 8.45 -3.96
C TRP A 173 11.51 9.21 -5.26
N GLN A 174 12.26 10.32 -5.21
CA GLN A 174 12.58 11.14 -6.39
C GLN A 174 13.41 10.39 -7.44
N ARG A 175 14.18 9.37 -7.02
CA ARG A 175 14.84 8.47 -7.95
C ARG A 175 13.84 7.56 -8.65
N LEU A 176 12.93 6.94 -7.90
CA LEU A 176 11.88 6.06 -8.43
C LEU A 176 10.93 6.81 -9.37
N GLU A 177 10.58 8.07 -9.07
CA GLU A 177 9.80 8.93 -9.97
C GLU A 177 10.52 9.22 -11.28
N ARG A 178 11.84 9.45 -11.26
CA ARG A 178 12.63 9.64 -12.48
C ARG A 178 12.81 8.36 -13.30
N GLU A 179 12.93 7.22 -12.62
CA GLU A 179 13.05 5.90 -13.26
C GLU A 179 11.69 5.45 -13.84
N ASN A 180 10.59 5.81 -13.18
CA ASN A 180 9.18 5.61 -13.54
C ASN A 180 8.86 4.21 -14.11
N GLN A 181 9.54 3.17 -13.61
CA GLN A 181 9.29 1.80 -14.02
C GLN A 181 7.96 1.30 -13.44
N THR A 182 7.36 0.28 -14.07
CA THR A 182 6.02 -0.20 -13.72
C THR A 182 5.92 -0.69 -12.27
N PHE A 183 6.96 -1.30 -11.72
CA PHE A 183 6.94 -1.81 -10.35
C PHE A 183 8.00 -1.17 -9.48
N ARG A 184 7.68 -1.08 -8.19
CA ARG A 184 8.62 -0.81 -7.11
C ARG A 184 8.66 -2.04 -6.22
N ILE A 185 9.81 -2.69 -6.14
CA ILE A 185 10.03 -3.95 -5.41
C ILE A 185 11.06 -3.76 -4.31
N ILE A 186 11.11 -4.69 -3.35
CA ILE A 186 12.15 -4.71 -2.33
C ILE A 186 13.28 -5.62 -2.79
N SER A 187 14.47 -5.05 -2.96
CA SER A 187 15.71 -5.79 -3.27
C SER A 187 16.81 -5.34 -2.32
N GLY A 188 17.47 -6.29 -1.65
CA GLY A 188 18.50 -5.96 -0.66
C GLY A 188 18.01 -5.13 0.54
N GLY A 189 16.70 -5.11 0.80
CA GLY A 189 16.09 -4.29 1.85
C GLY A 189 15.78 -2.85 1.42
N GLU A 190 16.00 -2.50 0.15
CA GLU A 190 15.70 -1.19 -0.40
C GLU A 190 14.59 -1.26 -1.46
N LEU A 191 13.87 -0.15 -1.60
CA LEU A 191 12.87 0.01 -2.66
C LEU A 191 13.56 0.37 -3.97
N VAL A 192 13.36 -0.44 -5.01
CA VAL A 192 13.97 -0.26 -6.33
C VAL A 192 12.95 -0.41 -7.44
N SER A 193 13.21 0.26 -8.57
CA SER A 193 12.41 0.14 -9.79
C SER A 193 12.59 -1.21 -10.46
N ALA A 194 11.50 -1.77 -10.99
CA ALA A 194 11.48 -3.00 -11.76
C ALA A 194 10.54 -2.89 -12.98
N PRO A 195 10.92 -3.47 -14.13
CA PRO A 195 10.21 -3.33 -15.40
C PRO A 195 8.85 -4.05 -15.42
N ALA A 196 8.03 -3.75 -16.42
CA ALA A 196 6.68 -4.31 -16.56
C ALA A 196 6.64 -5.84 -16.64
N ASP A 197 7.71 -6.47 -17.13
CA ASP A 197 7.85 -7.92 -17.31
C ASP A 197 8.52 -8.63 -16.11
N HIS A 198 8.77 -7.91 -15.00
CA HIS A 198 9.52 -8.43 -13.84
C HIS A 198 8.98 -9.77 -13.29
N TYR A 199 7.66 -9.97 -13.33
CA TYR A 199 7.02 -11.18 -12.81
C TYR A 199 6.73 -12.24 -13.89
N ASP A 200 7.01 -11.96 -15.16
CA ASP A 200 6.55 -12.78 -16.27
C ASP A 200 7.19 -14.16 -16.25
N ASP A 201 8.51 -14.25 -16.07
CA ASP A 201 9.21 -15.54 -16.05
C ASP A 201 8.67 -16.44 -14.93
N ALA A 202 8.44 -15.90 -13.73
CA ALA A 202 7.86 -16.65 -12.61
C ALA A 202 6.42 -17.12 -12.89
N LEU A 203 5.59 -16.28 -13.52
CA LEU A 203 4.24 -16.65 -13.95
C LEU A 203 4.28 -17.71 -15.07
N LEU A 204 5.24 -17.64 -15.97
CA LEU A 204 5.41 -18.61 -17.04
C LEU A 204 5.92 -19.94 -16.50
N ASP A 205 6.84 -19.95 -15.54
CA ASP A 205 7.37 -21.17 -14.93
C ASP A 205 6.30 -21.95 -14.15
N THR A 206 5.29 -21.27 -13.64
CA THR A 206 4.10 -21.88 -13.02
C THR A 206 3.00 -22.25 -14.03
N THR A 207 3.18 -21.92 -15.32
CA THR A 207 2.20 -22.17 -16.39
C THR A 207 2.75 -23.12 -17.45
N GLY A 208 2.14 -24.31 -17.55
CA GLY A 208 2.48 -25.32 -18.55
C GLY A 208 1.66 -25.24 -19.85
N SER A 209 1.70 -26.33 -20.62
CA SER A 209 0.82 -26.53 -21.79
C SER A 209 -0.61 -26.90 -21.45
N ASP A 210 -0.87 -27.30 -20.20
CA ASP A 210 -2.19 -27.69 -19.71
C ASP A 210 -2.94 -26.50 -19.11
N TRP A 211 -4.27 -26.53 -19.22
CA TRP A 211 -5.14 -25.51 -18.66
C TRP A 211 -5.01 -25.44 -17.14
N THR A 212 -4.52 -24.31 -16.64
CA THR A 212 -4.26 -24.08 -15.22
C THR A 212 -5.09 -22.88 -14.74
N PRO A 213 -5.87 -23.00 -13.64
CA PRO A 213 -6.58 -21.86 -13.06
C PRO A 213 -5.64 -20.69 -12.75
N ILE A 214 -6.06 -19.45 -13.06
CA ILE A 214 -5.22 -18.25 -12.84
C ILE A 214 -4.74 -18.17 -11.39
N LEU A 215 -5.60 -18.45 -10.41
CA LEU A 215 -5.19 -18.45 -8.99
C LEU A 215 -4.08 -19.45 -8.67
N ARG A 216 -3.99 -20.59 -9.38
CA ARG A 216 -2.92 -21.58 -9.19
C ARG A 216 -1.60 -21.16 -9.84
N VAL A 217 -1.66 -20.31 -10.86
CA VAL A 217 -0.49 -19.69 -11.48
C VAL A 217 0.06 -18.58 -10.57
N VAL A 218 -0.83 -17.74 -10.02
CA VAL A 218 -0.46 -16.55 -9.25
C VAL A 218 0.01 -16.87 -7.83
N ALA A 219 -0.64 -17.81 -7.13
CA ALA A 219 -0.35 -18.07 -5.71
C ALA A 219 1.11 -18.47 -5.40
N PRO A 220 1.79 -19.33 -6.18
CA PRO A 220 3.19 -19.64 -5.95
C PRO A 220 4.10 -18.41 -6.12
N VAL A 221 3.84 -17.58 -7.14
CA VAL A 221 4.61 -16.35 -7.40
C VAL A 221 4.44 -15.34 -6.26
N MET A 222 3.22 -15.19 -5.72
CA MET A 222 3.00 -14.36 -4.53
C MET A 222 3.84 -14.83 -3.34
N ALA A 223 3.88 -16.13 -3.08
CA ALA A 223 4.59 -16.70 -1.94
C ALA A 223 6.11 -16.54 -2.08
N GLU A 224 6.65 -16.79 -3.28
CA GLU A 224 8.08 -16.70 -3.56
C GLU A 224 8.57 -15.25 -3.59
N MET A 225 7.88 -14.39 -4.34
CA MET A 225 8.31 -13.01 -4.60
C MET A 225 7.73 -11.98 -3.63
N LYS A 226 6.91 -12.42 -2.67
CA LYS A 226 6.30 -11.59 -1.61
C LYS A 226 5.54 -10.38 -2.16
N VAL A 227 4.81 -10.59 -3.26
CA VAL A 227 3.99 -9.58 -3.93
C VAL A 227 2.51 -9.86 -3.69
N ALA A 228 1.70 -8.80 -3.71
CA ALA A 228 0.24 -8.93 -3.72
C ALA A 228 -0.25 -9.58 -5.02
N ASP A 229 -1.53 -9.98 -5.04
CA ASP A 229 -2.17 -10.64 -6.17
C ASP A 229 -2.46 -9.68 -7.35
N SER A 230 -2.87 -8.45 -7.06
CA SER A 230 -3.35 -7.51 -8.07
C SER A 230 -2.34 -7.19 -9.19
N PRO A 231 -1.03 -6.98 -8.94
CA PRO A 231 -0.06 -6.78 -10.02
C PRO A 231 0.09 -8.03 -10.89
N LEU A 232 -0.05 -9.22 -10.30
CA LEU A 232 0.09 -10.50 -11.01
C LEU A 232 -1.14 -10.80 -11.88
N PHE A 233 -2.35 -10.47 -11.42
CA PHE A 233 -3.55 -10.55 -12.26
C PHE A 233 -3.44 -9.65 -13.49
N TRP A 234 -2.98 -8.41 -13.31
CA TRP A 234 -2.70 -7.51 -14.42
C TRP A 234 -1.66 -8.08 -15.40
N ARG A 235 -0.60 -8.71 -14.89
CA ARG A 235 0.40 -9.40 -15.73
C ARG A 235 -0.16 -10.59 -16.49
N VAL A 236 -0.94 -11.44 -15.85
CA VAL A 236 -1.61 -12.57 -16.53
C VAL A 236 -2.48 -12.07 -17.68
N LYS A 237 -3.26 -11.00 -17.48
CA LYS A 237 -4.03 -10.38 -18.57
C LYS A 237 -3.12 -9.90 -19.71
N SER A 238 -2.05 -9.19 -19.39
CA SER A 238 -1.11 -8.66 -20.38
C SER A 238 -0.42 -9.77 -21.19
N LEU A 239 -0.09 -10.89 -20.55
CA LEU A 239 0.47 -12.07 -21.20
C LEU A 239 -0.54 -12.76 -22.12
N VAL A 240 -1.83 -12.73 -21.78
CA VAL A 240 -2.92 -13.20 -22.66
C VAL A 240 -3.09 -12.26 -23.85
N GLU A 241 -3.08 -10.94 -23.65
CA GLU A 241 -3.23 -9.94 -24.71
C GLU A 241 -2.07 -9.94 -25.71
N SER A 242 -0.85 -10.20 -25.24
CA SER A 242 0.34 -10.35 -26.08
C SER A 242 0.44 -11.71 -26.78
N GLY A 243 -0.46 -12.65 -26.47
CA GLY A 243 -0.48 -13.99 -27.07
C GLY A 243 0.58 -14.94 -26.53
N VAL A 244 1.28 -14.60 -25.44
CA VAL A 244 2.20 -15.51 -24.73
C VAL A 244 1.42 -16.59 -23.99
N LEU A 245 0.30 -16.21 -23.37
CA LEU A 245 -0.68 -17.10 -22.78
C LEU A 245 -1.95 -17.12 -23.61
N VAL A 246 -2.70 -18.22 -23.51
CA VAL A 246 -4.08 -18.31 -24.00
C VAL A 246 -4.98 -18.49 -22.80
N ALA A 247 -6.11 -17.78 -22.76
CA ALA A 247 -7.13 -17.91 -21.71
C ALA A 247 -8.32 -18.77 -22.17
N ASP A 248 -8.87 -19.53 -21.25
CA ASP A 248 -10.19 -20.16 -21.33
C ASP A 248 -11.15 -19.31 -20.48
N GLY A 249 -12.02 -18.56 -21.16
CA GLY A 249 -12.88 -17.53 -20.56
C GLY A 249 -12.26 -16.14 -20.54
N ASP A 250 -12.92 -15.21 -19.84
CA ASP A 250 -12.41 -13.86 -19.61
C ASP A 250 -11.30 -13.90 -18.54
N PRO A 251 -10.04 -13.56 -18.85
CA PRO A 251 -8.94 -13.55 -17.89
C PRO A 251 -9.13 -12.60 -16.69
N TRP A 252 -10.09 -11.67 -16.73
CA TRP A 252 -10.48 -10.88 -15.55
C TRP A 252 -11.37 -11.62 -14.55
N LEU A 253 -12.02 -12.71 -14.95
CA LEU A 253 -12.69 -13.63 -14.05
C LEU A 253 -11.68 -14.55 -13.39
N VAL A 254 -10.75 -14.01 -12.60
CA VAL A 254 -9.55 -14.71 -12.09
C VAL A 254 -9.90 -15.96 -11.26
N ARG A 255 -11.10 -16.01 -10.67
CA ARG A 255 -11.61 -17.19 -9.93
C ARG A 255 -12.08 -18.33 -10.84
N GLN A 256 -12.42 -18.04 -12.09
CA GLN A 256 -13.05 -18.98 -13.03
C GLN A 256 -12.13 -19.35 -14.19
N ALA A 257 -11.41 -18.35 -14.73
CA ALA A 257 -10.61 -18.49 -15.92
C ALA A 257 -9.36 -19.33 -15.69
N LYS A 258 -8.93 -19.97 -16.78
CA LYS A 258 -7.72 -20.78 -16.84
C LYS A 258 -6.81 -20.25 -17.94
N VAL A 259 -5.52 -20.46 -17.78
CA VAL A 259 -4.51 -20.10 -18.76
C VAL A 259 -3.59 -21.28 -19.06
N LYS A 260 -2.94 -21.23 -20.22
CA LYS A 260 -1.84 -22.11 -20.62
C LYS A 260 -0.89 -21.36 -21.54
N ARG A 261 0.33 -21.85 -21.72
CA ARG A 261 1.28 -21.29 -22.71
C ARG A 261 0.71 -21.43 -24.13
N ALA A 262 0.85 -20.38 -24.93
CA ALA A 262 0.58 -20.46 -26.35
C ALA A 262 1.54 -21.44 -27.03
N GLN A 263 1.05 -22.19 -28.02
CA GLN A 263 1.93 -23.06 -28.81
C GLN A 263 2.77 -22.20 -29.76
N PRO A 264 4.07 -22.50 -29.95
CA PRO A 264 4.87 -21.83 -30.97
C PRO A 264 4.17 -21.98 -32.32
N GLN A 265 3.91 -20.87 -33.01
CA GLN A 265 3.40 -20.95 -34.37
C GLN A 265 4.44 -21.70 -35.21
N ARG A 266 4.09 -22.90 -35.67
CA ARG A 266 4.90 -23.61 -36.68
C ARG A 266 4.81 -22.78 -37.96
N THR A 267 5.91 -22.10 -38.28
CA THR A 267 6.12 -21.43 -39.57
C THR A 267 6.44 -22.46 -40.64
#